data_AF-A0A2V6I3E3-F1
#
_entry.id   AF-A0A2V6I3E3-F1
#
_cell.length_a   1.000
_cell.length_b   1.000
_cell.length_c   1.000
_cell.angle_alpha   90.00
_cell.angle_beta   90.00
_cell.angle_gamma   90.00
#
_symmetry.space_group_name_H-M   'P 1'
#
loop_
_entity.id
_entity.type
_entity.pdbx_description
1 polymer ?
#
loop_
_entity_poly.entity_id
_entity_poly.type
_entity_poly.pdbx_seq_one_letter_code
_entity_poly.pdbx_strand_id
1 'polypeptide(L)'
;MDAALKRHPLLVTALAPVIPHLLGSAFNIWYNMTVVDPLLITAGLKQRFIDTVIVWNPIAYLAAITIWTYLILSLRPAFHRLRRGEKVPADELDRVRRRLVHLPWYGAAISGASWLLGAIAFLVSLAITGRPMNAQLFWHLPISFGISGFIATTQGFFVIEWATQWGLFPLFFQDARPDRLKGIRPISLRMRGFMWAVSASVCPIGSLLLLLFAPPSPGTNP
;
A
#
# COMPACT_ATOMS: atom_id res chain seq x y z
N MET A 1 5.70 -20.94 2.23
CA MET A 1 6.14 -19.69 1.56
C MET A 1 7.62 -19.76 1.16
N ASP A 2 8.50 -20.30 2.01
CA ASP A 2 9.94 -20.43 1.74
C ASP A 2 10.32 -21.17 0.44
N ALA A 3 9.60 -22.23 0.08
CA ALA A 3 9.84 -22.94 -1.18
C ALA A 3 9.50 -22.08 -2.42
N ALA A 4 8.45 -21.25 -2.34
CA ALA A 4 8.05 -20.35 -3.41
C ALA A 4 8.98 -19.14 -3.52
N LEU A 5 9.44 -18.58 -2.40
CA LEU A 5 10.46 -17.51 -2.40
C LEU A 5 11.75 -17.96 -3.07
N LYS A 6 12.21 -19.18 -2.79
CA LYS A 6 13.44 -19.72 -3.40
C LYS A 6 13.28 -20.01 -4.89
N ARG A 7 12.09 -20.45 -5.33
CA ARG A 7 11.83 -20.79 -6.76
C ARG A 7 11.50 -19.57 -7.62
N HIS A 8 10.75 -18.61 -7.10
CA HIS A 8 10.24 -17.45 -7.85
C HIS A 8 10.36 -16.13 -7.06
N PRO A 9 11.57 -15.72 -6.65
CA PRO A 9 11.76 -14.55 -5.77
C PRO A 9 11.26 -13.23 -6.37
N LEU A 10 11.42 -13.02 -7.68
CA LEU A 10 10.87 -11.85 -8.37
C LEU A 10 9.34 -11.81 -8.34
N LEU A 11 8.68 -12.95 -8.56
CA LEU A 11 7.22 -13.03 -8.57
C LEU A 11 6.66 -12.81 -7.16
N VAL A 12 7.26 -13.44 -6.14
CA VAL A 12 6.82 -13.25 -4.75
C VAL A 12 7.00 -11.78 -4.34
N THR A 13 8.11 -11.14 -4.73
CA THR A 13 8.33 -9.71 -4.46
C THR A 13 7.31 -8.85 -5.22
N ALA A 14 6.96 -9.20 -6.46
CA ALA A 14 5.95 -8.48 -7.23
C ALA A 14 4.56 -8.55 -6.58
N LEU A 15 4.20 -9.70 -6.01
CA LEU A 15 2.89 -9.94 -5.37
C LEU A 15 2.84 -9.51 -3.90
N ALA A 16 3.98 -9.17 -3.28
CA ALA A 16 4.08 -8.76 -1.89
C ALA A 16 3.07 -7.65 -1.48
N PRO A 17 2.80 -6.61 -2.29
CA PRO A 17 1.87 -5.56 -1.89
C PRO A 17 0.39 -5.97 -1.94
N VAL A 18 0.05 -7.07 -2.62
CA VAL A 18 -1.35 -7.42 -2.95
C VAL A 18 -2.18 -7.63 -1.67
N ILE A 19 -1.72 -8.49 -0.76
CA ILE A 19 -2.47 -8.82 0.46
C ILE A 19 -2.71 -7.56 1.33
N PRO A 20 -1.68 -6.75 1.65
CA PRO A 20 -1.87 -5.49 2.38
C PRO A 20 -2.88 -4.53 1.73
N HIS A 21 -2.88 -4.43 0.41
CA HIS A 21 -3.82 -3.55 -0.30
C HIS A 21 -5.24 -4.11 -0.31
N LEU A 22 -5.41 -5.44 -0.39
CA LEU A 22 -6.72 -6.06 -0.23
C LEU A 22 -7.30 -5.77 1.16
N LEU A 23 -6.49 -5.86 2.21
CA LEU A 23 -6.91 -5.54 3.58
C LEU A 23 -7.28 -4.06 3.74
N GLY A 24 -6.44 -3.14 3.27
CA GLY A 24 -6.75 -1.72 3.29
C GLY A 24 -8.02 -1.38 2.50
N SER A 25 -8.22 -2.00 1.34
CA SER A 25 -9.41 -1.81 0.50
C SER A 25 -10.67 -2.38 1.14
N ALA A 26 -10.59 -3.57 1.74
CA ALA A 26 -11.71 -4.17 2.45
C ALA A 26 -12.20 -3.27 3.59
N PHE A 27 -11.26 -2.71 4.38
CA PHE A 27 -11.59 -1.72 5.40
C PHE A 27 -12.23 -0.46 4.80
N ASN A 28 -11.67 0.07 3.70
CA ASN A 28 -12.17 1.29 3.05
C ASN A 28 -13.62 1.11 2.57
N ILE A 29 -13.89 -0.01 1.91
CA ILE A 29 -15.21 -0.37 1.38
C ILE A 29 -16.19 -0.50 2.54
N TRP A 30 -15.84 -1.28 3.57
CA TRP A 30 -16.69 -1.46 4.74
C TRP A 30 -17.01 -0.12 5.41
N TYR A 31 -15.99 0.70 5.70
CA TYR A 31 -16.15 2.02 6.33
C TYR A 31 -17.04 2.93 5.49
N ASN A 32 -16.80 2.97 4.17
CA ASN A 32 -17.58 3.82 3.29
C ASN A 32 -19.04 3.36 3.21
N MET A 33 -19.31 2.06 3.25
CA MET A 33 -20.68 1.53 3.24
C MET A 33 -21.43 1.77 4.56
N THR A 34 -20.74 1.69 5.70
CA THR A 34 -21.39 1.78 7.02
C THR A 34 -21.46 3.19 7.58
N VAL A 35 -20.43 4.02 7.33
CA VAL A 35 -20.31 5.36 7.92
C VAL A 35 -20.51 6.46 6.88
N VAL A 36 -19.94 6.33 5.68
CA VAL A 36 -20.00 7.41 4.67
C VAL A 36 -21.31 7.40 3.88
N ASP A 37 -21.80 6.24 3.45
CA ASP A 37 -23.02 6.12 2.64
C ASP A 37 -24.25 6.76 3.31
N PRO A 38 -24.49 6.59 4.64
CA PRO A 38 -25.59 7.27 5.32
C PRO A 38 -25.48 8.80 5.34
N LEU A 39 -24.27 9.36 5.15
CA LEU A 39 -24.04 10.81 5.12
C LEU A 39 -24.30 11.41 3.72
N LEU A 40 -24.47 10.58 2.68
CA LEU A 40 -24.73 10.98 1.30
C LEU A 40 -26.24 11.16 1.04
N ILE A 41 -26.91 11.91 1.91
CA ILE A 41 -28.38 12.06 1.95
C ILE A 41 -28.92 12.88 0.77
N THR A 42 -28.17 13.89 0.33
CA THR A 42 -28.58 14.76 -0.78
C THR A 42 -28.66 13.96 -2.07
N ALA A 43 -29.79 14.09 -2.79
CA ALA A 43 -29.97 13.46 -4.10
C ALA A 43 -28.73 13.68 -4.97
N GLY A 44 -28.28 12.64 -5.68
CA GLY A 44 -27.12 12.64 -6.58
C GLY A 44 -25.72 12.78 -5.98
N LEU A 45 -25.55 13.10 -4.69
CA LEU A 45 -24.22 12.97 -4.04
C LEU A 45 -23.78 11.49 -4.00
N LYS A 46 -24.71 10.59 -3.67
CA LYS A 46 -24.46 9.14 -3.70
C LYS A 46 -24.06 8.65 -5.09
N GLN A 47 -24.77 9.09 -6.13
CA GLN A 47 -24.40 8.75 -7.51
C GLN A 47 -23.01 9.27 -7.84
N ARG A 48 -22.70 10.53 -7.50
CA ARG A 48 -21.38 11.10 -7.74
C ARG A 48 -20.27 10.34 -7.02
N PHE A 49 -20.51 9.91 -5.79
CA PHE A 49 -19.59 9.07 -5.04
C PHE A 49 -19.32 7.75 -5.78
N ILE A 50 -20.38 7.05 -6.21
CA ILE A 50 -20.26 5.81 -6.98
C ILE A 50 -19.52 6.03 -8.30
N ASP A 51 -19.84 7.08 -9.05
CA ASP A 51 -19.15 7.42 -10.29
C ASP A 51 -17.66 7.66 -10.03
N THR A 52 -17.33 8.32 -8.92
CA THR A 52 -15.95 8.54 -8.50
C THR A 52 -15.26 7.23 -8.17
N VAL A 53 -15.91 6.29 -7.45
CA VAL A 53 -15.38 4.95 -7.21
C VAL A 53 -15.07 4.23 -8.52
N ILE A 54 -16.02 4.22 -9.46
CA ILE A 54 -15.92 3.50 -10.74
C ILE A 54 -14.82 4.07 -11.63
N VAL A 55 -14.59 5.39 -11.61
CA VAL A 55 -13.57 6.03 -12.46
C VAL A 55 -12.21 6.07 -11.76
N TRP A 56 -12.15 6.51 -10.51
CA TRP A 56 -10.90 6.75 -9.80
C TRP A 56 -10.18 5.45 -9.45
N ASN A 57 -10.88 4.43 -8.95
CA ASN A 57 -10.22 3.23 -8.47
C ASN A 57 -9.47 2.49 -9.58
N PRO A 58 -10.05 2.24 -10.78
CA PRO A 58 -9.29 1.66 -11.88
C PRO A 58 -8.08 2.48 -12.27
N ILE A 59 -8.20 3.81 -12.35
CA ILE A 59 -7.06 4.69 -12.69
C ILE A 59 -5.94 4.56 -11.65
N ALA A 60 -6.29 4.66 -10.36
CA ALA A 60 -5.33 4.59 -9.27
C ALA A 60 -4.67 3.20 -9.18
N TYR A 61 -5.45 2.12 -9.27
CA TYR A 61 -4.91 0.75 -9.24
C TYR A 61 -4.04 0.46 -10.46
N LEU A 62 -4.48 0.81 -11.67
CA LEU A 62 -3.67 0.58 -12.87
C LEU A 62 -2.38 1.39 -12.83
N ALA A 63 -2.42 2.65 -12.40
CA ALA A 63 -1.21 3.46 -12.23
C ALA A 63 -0.25 2.83 -11.21
N ALA A 64 -0.74 2.48 -10.01
CA ALA A 64 0.08 1.88 -8.96
C ALA A 64 0.68 0.53 -9.39
N ILE A 65 -0.14 -0.35 -10.00
CA ILE A 65 0.31 -1.65 -10.53
C ILE A 65 1.36 -1.45 -11.61
N THR A 66 1.15 -0.54 -12.56
CA THR A 66 2.08 -0.30 -13.66
C THR A 66 3.43 0.20 -13.15
N ILE A 67 3.42 1.19 -12.25
CA ILE A 67 4.65 1.73 -11.65
C ILE A 67 5.38 0.63 -10.87
N TRP A 68 4.66 -0.12 -10.03
CA TRP A 68 5.25 -1.19 -9.23
C TRP A 68 5.83 -2.32 -10.10
N THR A 69 5.05 -2.80 -11.07
CA THR A 69 5.48 -3.85 -11.99
C THR A 69 6.69 -3.39 -12.81
N TYR A 70 6.72 -2.14 -13.27
CA TYR A 70 7.89 -1.58 -13.95
C TYR A 70 9.14 -1.60 -13.05
N LEU A 71 9.00 -1.19 -11.78
CA LEU A 71 10.11 -1.25 -10.82
C LEU A 71 10.64 -2.68 -10.64
N ILE A 72 9.77 -3.68 -10.50
CA ILE A 72 10.18 -5.08 -10.35
C ILE A 72 10.80 -5.64 -11.64
N LEU A 73 10.18 -5.38 -12.79
CA LEU A 73 10.69 -5.84 -14.09
C LEU A 73 12.03 -5.20 -14.44
N SER A 74 12.33 -4.01 -13.94
CA SER A 74 13.65 -3.39 -14.10
C SER A 74 14.79 -4.19 -13.45
N LEU A 75 14.49 -5.07 -12.47
CA LEU A 75 15.45 -5.95 -11.81
C LEU A 75 15.69 -7.25 -12.59
N ARG A 76 14.80 -7.57 -13.54
CA ARG A 76 14.78 -8.84 -14.28
C ARG A 76 16.05 -9.13 -15.08
N PRO A 77 16.67 -8.16 -15.79
CA PRO A 77 17.89 -8.44 -16.56
C PRO A 77 19.05 -8.90 -15.66
N ALA A 78 19.37 -8.12 -14.62
CA ALA A 78 20.43 -8.45 -13.67
C ALA A 78 20.12 -9.75 -12.90
N PHE A 79 18.86 -9.98 -12.53
CA PHE A 79 18.43 -11.22 -11.88
C PHE A 79 18.73 -12.46 -12.74
N HIS A 80 18.35 -12.45 -14.01
CA HIS A 80 18.57 -13.60 -14.90
C HIS A 80 20.06 -13.84 -15.17
N ARG A 81 20.85 -12.78 -15.33
CA ARG A 81 22.32 -12.89 -15.50
C ARG A 81 22.98 -13.53 -14.29
N LEU A 82 22.70 -13.03 -13.08
CA LEU A 82 23.23 -13.60 -11.84
C LEU A 82 22.79 -15.05 -11.63
N ARG A 83 21.53 -15.38 -11.96
CA ARG A 83 21.03 -16.76 -11.85
C ARG A 83 21.73 -17.72 -12.80
N ARG A 84 22.23 -17.25 -13.94
CA ARG A 84 23.05 -18.03 -14.89
C ARG A 84 24.55 -18.04 -14.52
N GLY A 85 24.95 -17.40 -13.42
CA GLY A 85 26.35 -17.27 -13.03
C GLY A 85 27.14 -16.29 -13.89
N GLU A 86 26.46 -15.44 -14.68
CA GLU A 86 27.11 -14.44 -15.52
C GLU A 86 27.58 -13.25 -14.69
N LYS A 87 28.70 -12.64 -15.11
CA LYS A 87 29.19 -11.40 -14.51
C LYS A 87 28.26 -10.24 -14.89
N VAL A 88 27.79 -9.52 -13.88
CA VAL A 88 27.11 -8.22 -14.04
C VAL A 88 28.14 -7.13 -13.75
N PRO A 89 28.27 -6.10 -14.62
CA PRO A 89 29.13 -4.95 -14.36
C PRO A 89 28.89 -4.35 -12.97
N ALA A 90 29.97 -3.97 -12.27
CA ALA A 90 29.90 -3.52 -10.89
C ALA A 90 28.98 -2.29 -10.71
N ASP A 91 28.98 -1.38 -11.68
CA ASP A 91 28.15 -0.17 -11.67
C ASP A 91 26.65 -0.48 -11.87
N GLU A 92 26.32 -1.46 -12.72
CA GLU A 92 24.96 -1.98 -12.89
C GLU A 92 24.49 -2.69 -11.61
N LEU A 93 25.35 -3.55 -11.06
CA LEU A 93 25.06 -4.32 -9.85
C LEU A 93 24.83 -3.40 -8.64
N ASP A 94 25.65 -2.36 -8.46
CA ASP A 94 25.48 -1.38 -7.39
C ASP A 94 24.17 -0.58 -7.52
N ARG A 95 23.78 -0.22 -8.75
CA ARG A 95 22.48 0.44 -8.99
C ARG A 95 21.31 -0.46 -8.60
N VAL A 96 21.36 -1.73 -8.99
CA VAL A 96 20.31 -2.71 -8.67
C VAL A 96 20.25 -2.97 -7.16
N ARG A 97 21.41 -3.15 -6.50
CA ARG A 97 21.52 -3.33 -5.06
C ARG A 97 20.91 -2.16 -4.27
N ARG A 98 21.21 -0.92 -4.64
CA ARG A 98 20.58 0.27 -4.03
C ARG A 98 19.07 0.24 -4.21
N ARG A 99 18.58 -0.04 -5.43
CA ARG A 99 17.15 -0.13 -5.72
C ARG A 99 16.45 -1.21 -4.88
N LEU A 100 17.09 -2.36 -4.66
CA LEU A 100 16.56 -3.43 -3.81
C LEU A 100 16.43 -2.99 -2.35
N VAL A 101 17.42 -2.28 -1.80
CA VAL A 101 17.33 -1.74 -0.44
C VAL A 101 16.23 -0.69 -0.30
N HIS A 102 15.97 0.08 -1.36
CA HIS A 102 14.90 1.10 -1.38
C HIS A 102 13.53 0.56 -1.83
N LEU A 103 13.41 -0.71 -2.20
CA LEU A 103 12.17 -1.27 -2.75
C LEU A 103 10.95 -1.14 -1.81
N PRO A 104 11.09 -1.39 -0.50
CA PRO A 104 10.01 -1.15 0.46
C PRO A 104 9.56 0.32 0.51
N TRP A 105 10.51 1.26 0.38
CA TRP A 105 10.22 2.70 0.36
C TRP A 105 9.49 3.13 -0.91
N TYR A 106 9.85 2.59 -2.08
CA TYR A 106 9.10 2.84 -3.30
C TYR A 106 7.67 2.31 -3.17
N GLY A 107 7.49 1.10 -2.65
CA GLY A 107 6.16 0.53 -2.40
C GLY A 107 5.33 1.40 -1.46
N ALA A 108 5.94 1.88 -0.36
CA ALA A 108 5.28 2.77 0.59
C ALA A 108 4.92 4.13 -0.02
N ALA A 109 5.80 4.72 -0.84
CA ALA A 109 5.53 5.99 -1.52
C ALA A 109 4.40 5.86 -2.55
N ILE A 110 4.40 4.81 -3.36
CA ILE A 110 3.32 4.53 -4.33
C ILE A 110 2.00 4.34 -3.59
N SER A 111 1.98 3.51 -2.53
CA SER A 111 0.78 3.25 -1.75
C SER A 111 0.25 4.52 -1.07
N GLY A 112 1.11 5.19 -0.29
CA GLY A 112 0.75 6.40 0.44
C GLY A 112 0.25 7.51 -0.48
N ALA A 113 0.90 7.74 -1.62
CA ALA A 113 0.44 8.71 -2.61
C ALA A 113 -0.92 8.33 -3.19
N SER A 114 -1.14 7.06 -3.54
CA SER A 114 -2.41 6.59 -4.10
C SER A 114 -3.58 6.80 -3.14
N TRP A 115 -3.39 6.47 -1.86
CA TRP A 115 -4.42 6.67 -0.82
C TRP A 115 -4.69 8.15 -0.53
N LEU A 116 -3.64 8.96 -0.43
CA LEU A 116 -3.78 10.41 -0.21
C LEU A 116 -4.50 11.09 -1.37
N LEU A 117 -4.11 10.77 -2.61
CA LEU A 117 -4.77 11.30 -3.80
C LEU A 117 -6.21 10.81 -3.89
N GLY A 118 -6.51 9.59 -3.44
CA GLY A 118 -7.89 9.10 -3.31
C GLY A 118 -8.74 9.96 -2.38
N ALA A 119 -8.25 10.28 -1.18
CA ALA A 119 -8.96 11.14 -0.25
C ALA A 119 -9.30 12.50 -0.88
N ILE A 120 -8.32 13.11 -1.55
CA ILE A 120 -8.48 14.40 -2.23
C ILE A 120 -9.47 14.28 -3.39
N ALA A 121 -9.31 13.27 -4.26
CA ALA A 121 -10.15 13.07 -5.43
C ALA A 121 -11.63 12.91 -5.05
N PHE A 122 -11.91 12.14 -3.99
CA PHE A 122 -13.28 11.95 -3.50
C PHE A 122 -13.88 13.22 -2.92
N LEU A 123 -13.14 13.96 -2.07
CA LEU A 123 -13.62 15.23 -1.52
C LEU A 123 -13.87 16.27 -2.61
N VAL A 124 -12.91 16.44 -3.53
CA VAL A 124 -13.04 17.38 -4.66
C VAL A 124 -14.20 16.99 -5.57
N SER A 125 -14.35 15.70 -5.87
CA SER A 125 -15.42 15.21 -6.74
C SER A 125 -16.82 15.48 -6.17
N LEU A 126 -16.98 15.37 -4.85
CA LEU A 126 -18.23 15.72 -4.17
C LEU A 126 -18.44 17.24 -4.10
N ALA A 127 -17.38 18.01 -3.79
CA ALA A 127 -17.45 19.46 -3.68
C ALA A 127 -17.85 20.14 -5.01
N ILE A 128 -17.37 19.63 -6.14
CA ILE A 128 -17.69 20.17 -7.48
C ILE A 128 -19.18 20.07 -7.81
N THR A 129 -19.95 19.19 -7.15
CA THR A 129 -21.39 19.10 -7.39
C THR A 129 -22.16 20.37 -6.97
N GLY A 130 -21.56 21.23 -6.14
CA GLY A 130 -22.21 22.41 -5.57
C GLY A 130 -23.37 22.08 -4.61
N ARG A 131 -23.56 20.79 -4.28
CA ARG A 131 -24.64 20.31 -3.41
C ARG A 131 -24.23 20.44 -1.94
N PRO A 132 -25.18 20.72 -1.04
CA PRO A 132 -24.89 20.76 0.39
C PRO A 132 -24.35 19.39 0.85
N MET A 133 -23.15 19.40 1.40
CA MET A 133 -22.48 18.24 1.97
C MET A 133 -22.62 18.27 3.49
N ASN A 134 -22.85 17.11 4.10
CA ASN A 134 -22.75 16.98 5.54
C ASN A 134 -21.30 17.29 5.97
N ALA A 135 -21.12 18.20 6.94
CA ALA A 135 -19.79 18.60 7.44
C ALA A 135 -18.95 17.40 7.93
N GLN A 136 -19.61 16.33 8.38
CA GLN A 136 -18.96 15.09 8.81
C GLN A 136 -18.20 14.37 7.67
N LEU A 137 -18.59 14.57 6.40
CA LEU A 137 -17.89 13.99 5.24
C LEU A 137 -16.44 14.48 5.11
N PHE A 138 -16.16 15.72 5.51
CA PHE A 138 -14.80 16.28 5.51
C PHE A 138 -13.86 15.60 6.52
N TRP A 139 -14.43 14.86 7.48
CA TRP A 139 -13.67 14.08 8.45
C TRP A 139 -13.65 12.60 8.10
N HIS A 140 -14.81 12.02 7.80
CA HIS A 140 -14.94 10.58 7.56
C HIS A 140 -14.23 10.10 6.30
N LEU A 141 -14.18 10.89 5.23
CA LEU A 141 -13.46 10.51 4.02
C LEU A 141 -11.93 10.46 4.24
N PRO A 142 -11.28 11.51 4.77
CA PRO A 142 -9.86 11.41 5.16
C PRO A 142 -9.56 10.28 6.15
N ILE A 143 -10.45 10.01 7.11
CA ILE A 143 -10.28 8.89 8.05
C ILE A 143 -10.33 7.55 7.32
N SER A 144 -11.31 7.35 6.45
CA SER A 144 -11.48 6.12 5.66
C SER A 144 -10.26 5.84 4.79
N PHE A 145 -9.81 6.81 3.99
CA PHE A 145 -8.62 6.67 3.14
C PHE A 145 -7.33 6.62 3.95
N GLY A 146 -7.24 7.38 5.04
CA GLY A 146 -6.07 7.46 5.90
C GLY A 146 -5.79 6.13 6.60
N ILE A 147 -6.79 5.55 7.28
CA ILE A 147 -6.62 4.28 7.99
C ILE A 147 -6.32 3.15 7.00
N SER A 148 -7.07 3.06 5.90
CA SER A 148 -6.79 2.10 4.83
C SER A 148 -5.39 2.25 4.24
N GLY A 149 -4.97 3.50 4.01
CA GLY A 149 -3.64 3.82 3.53
C GLY A 149 -2.56 3.43 4.52
N PHE A 150 -2.76 3.65 5.82
CA PHE A 150 -1.84 3.19 6.85
C PHE A 150 -1.74 1.68 6.88
N ILE A 151 -2.86 0.94 6.92
CA ILE A 151 -2.89 -0.53 6.86
C ILE A 151 -2.08 -1.03 5.67
N ALA A 152 -2.42 -0.57 4.46
CA ALA A 152 -1.82 -1.03 3.22
C ALA A 152 -0.33 -0.67 3.13
N THR A 153 0.04 0.55 3.55
CA THR A 153 1.40 1.08 3.45
C THR A 153 2.33 0.41 4.45
N THR A 154 1.95 0.31 5.73
CA THR A 154 2.83 -0.25 6.76
C THR A 154 3.00 -1.75 6.60
N GLN A 155 1.91 -2.48 6.36
CA GLN A 155 1.99 -3.92 6.11
C GLN A 155 2.68 -4.20 4.77
N GLY A 156 2.37 -3.43 3.73
CA GLY A 156 3.03 -3.48 2.43
C GLY A 156 4.54 -3.33 2.55
N PHE A 157 4.98 -2.33 3.29
CA PHE A 157 6.40 -2.10 3.55
C PHE A 157 7.10 -3.35 4.09
N PHE A 158 6.57 -3.95 5.16
CA PHE A 158 7.20 -5.11 5.79
C PHE A 158 7.14 -6.37 4.93
N VAL A 159 6.04 -6.61 4.22
CA VAL A 159 5.93 -7.78 3.33
C VAL A 159 6.88 -7.65 2.14
N ILE A 160 7.03 -6.45 1.56
CA ILE A 160 8.02 -6.17 0.51
C ILE A 160 9.44 -6.35 1.05
N GLU A 161 9.74 -5.78 2.23
CA GLU A 161 11.05 -5.90 2.87
C GLU A 161 11.41 -7.37 3.10
N TRP A 162 10.49 -8.13 3.65
CA TRP A 162 10.66 -9.56 3.89
C TRP A 162 10.87 -10.34 2.59
N ALA A 163 10.01 -10.13 1.58
CA ALA A 163 10.14 -10.80 0.28
C ALA A 163 11.47 -10.49 -0.40
N THR A 164 11.93 -9.24 -0.29
CA THR A 164 13.20 -8.81 -0.89
C THR A 164 14.40 -9.40 -0.14
N GLN A 165 14.39 -9.36 1.20
CA GLN A 165 15.50 -9.87 2.03
C GLN A 165 15.65 -11.38 1.95
N TRP A 166 14.56 -12.13 1.87
CA TRP A 166 14.61 -13.59 1.81
C TRP A 166 14.69 -14.13 0.38
N GLY A 167 14.15 -13.40 -0.60
CA GLY A 167 14.09 -13.84 -2.00
C GLY A 167 15.23 -13.31 -2.86
N LEU A 168 15.47 -12.00 -2.82
CA LEU A 168 16.38 -11.33 -3.77
C LEU A 168 17.77 -11.10 -3.16
N PHE A 169 17.86 -10.73 -1.88
CA PHE A 169 19.16 -10.43 -1.28
C PHE A 169 20.18 -11.58 -1.34
N PRO A 170 19.80 -12.86 -1.13
CA PRO A 170 20.75 -13.96 -1.21
C PRO A 170 21.43 -14.12 -2.58
N LEU A 171 20.80 -13.62 -3.65
CA LEU A 171 21.38 -13.62 -5.00
C LEU A 171 22.23 -12.37 -5.25
N PHE A 172 21.74 -11.20 -4.84
CA PHE A 172 22.38 -9.92 -5.18
C PHE A 172 23.51 -9.52 -4.22
N PHE A 173 23.58 -10.09 -3.01
CA PHE A 173 24.50 -9.67 -1.94
C PHE A 173 25.41 -10.81 -1.44
N GLN A 174 25.87 -11.67 -2.34
CA GLN A 174 26.76 -12.79 -1.99
C GLN A 174 28.14 -12.33 -1.48
N ASP A 175 28.65 -11.25 -2.05
CA ASP A 175 29.99 -10.68 -1.84
C ASP A 175 29.96 -9.29 -1.19
N ALA A 176 28.78 -8.76 -0.88
CA ALA A 176 28.61 -7.41 -0.34
C ALA A 176 27.60 -7.39 0.80
N ARG A 177 27.85 -6.57 1.82
CA ARG A 177 26.87 -6.38 2.89
C ARG A 177 25.87 -5.28 2.53
N PRO A 178 24.55 -5.54 2.62
CA PRO A 178 23.53 -4.54 2.28
C PRO A 178 23.63 -3.23 3.06
N ASP A 179 24.07 -3.26 4.32
CA ASP A 179 24.20 -2.11 5.23
C ASP A 179 25.38 -1.19 4.93
N ARG A 180 26.37 -1.65 4.14
CA ARG A 180 27.59 -0.89 3.83
C ARG A 180 27.58 -0.17 2.49
N LEU A 181 26.47 -0.22 1.75
CA LEU A 181 26.35 0.49 0.49
C LEU A 181 26.41 2.01 0.69
N LYS A 182 27.06 2.75 -0.22
CA LYS A 182 27.02 4.21 -0.21
C LYS A 182 25.65 4.71 -0.69
N GLY A 183 25.09 5.69 0.02
CA GLY A 183 23.85 6.38 -0.39
C GLY A 183 22.55 5.61 -0.12
N ILE A 184 22.58 4.57 0.72
CA ILE A 184 21.35 3.90 1.16
C ILE A 184 20.78 4.54 2.42
N ARG A 185 19.46 4.36 2.61
CA ARG A 185 18.74 4.76 3.82
C ARG A 185 18.12 3.50 4.44
N PRO A 186 18.93 2.67 5.12
CA PRO A 186 18.41 1.51 5.82
C PRO A 186 17.49 1.99 6.94
N ILE A 187 16.39 1.28 7.18
CA ILE A 187 15.52 1.61 8.32
C ILE A 187 16.25 1.28 9.61
N SER A 188 16.32 2.27 10.51
CA SER A 188 16.82 2.06 11.87
C SER A 188 15.87 1.15 12.65
N LEU A 189 16.40 0.35 13.57
CA LEU A 189 15.57 -0.54 14.39
C LEU A 189 14.43 0.20 15.11
N ARG A 190 14.67 1.46 15.51
CA ARG A 190 13.67 2.35 16.12
C ARG A 190 12.53 2.68 15.15
N MET A 191 12.84 3.00 13.90
CA MET A 191 11.84 3.30 12.89
C MET A 191 11.04 2.04 12.49
N ARG A 192 11.69 0.86 12.42
CA ARG A 192 10.96 -0.42 12.28
C ARG A 192 9.98 -0.63 13.44
N GLY A 193 10.44 -0.43 14.67
CA GLY A 193 9.60 -0.54 15.88
C GLY A 193 8.42 0.43 15.86
N PHE A 194 8.64 1.68 15.44
CA PHE A 194 7.58 2.68 15.28
C PHE A 194 6.57 2.29 14.20
N MET A 195 7.01 1.90 13.00
CA MET A 195 6.12 1.45 11.92
C MET A 195 5.34 0.21 12.31
N TRP A 196 5.96 -0.71 13.07
CA TRP A 196 5.28 -1.87 13.61
C TRP A 196 4.24 -1.47 14.65
N ALA A 197 4.56 -0.55 15.57
CA ALA A 197 3.59 -0.03 16.53
C ALA A 197 2.41 0.67 15.84
N VAL A 198 2.65 1.51 14.82
CA VAL A 198 1.58 2.10 14.01
C VAL A 198 0.73 1.00 13.35
N SER A 199 1.37 0.00 12.73
CA SER A 199 0.66 -1.11 12.08
C SER A 199 -0.13 -1.98 13.07
N ALA A 200 0.43 -2.28 14.24
CA ALA A 200 -0.13 -3.19 15.24
C ALA A 200 -1.12 -2.50 16.18
N SER A 201 -1.08 -1.17 16.29
CA SER A 201 -1.99 -0.40 17.15
C SER A 201 -3.09 0.28 16.35
N VAL A 202 -2.78 1.02 15.29
CA VAL A 202 -3.78 1.81 14.54
C VAL A 202 -4.77 0.91 13.80
N CYS A 203 -4.31 -0.21 13.24
CA CYS A 203 -5.19 -1.12 12.47
C CYS A 203 -6.25 -1.81 13.36
N PRO A 204 -5.90 -2.48 14.48
CA PRO A 204 -6.89 -3.10 15.35
C PRO A 204 -7.64 -2.11 16.25
N ILE A 205 -6.99 -1.06 16.78
CA ILE A 205 -7.68 -0.05 17.62
C ILE A 205 -8.64 0.78 16.76
N GLY A 206 -8.24 1.18 15.55
CA GLY A 206 -9.14 1.83 14.60
C GLY A 206 -10.34 0.95 14.25
N SER A 207 -10.11 -0.34 13.99
CA SER A 207 -11.19 -1.30 13.73
C SER A 207 -12.12 -1.52 14.95
N LEU A 208 -11.55 -1.63 16.16
CA LEU A 208 -12.30 -1.80 17.41
C LEU A 208 -13.09 -0.57 17.81
N LEU A 209 -12.51 0.63 17.68
CA LEU A 209 -13.22 1.89 17.90
C LEU A 209 -14.39 2.02 16.92
N LEU A 210 -14.23 1.55 15.68
CA LEU A 210 -15.33 1.56 14.72
C LEU A 210 -16.43 0.55 15.01
N LEU A 211 -16.11 -0.60 15.61
CA LEU A 211 -17.13 -1.51 16.15
C LEU A 211 -17.87 -0.91 17.35
N LEU A 212 -17.22 -0.07 18.15
CA LEU A 212 -17.82 0.63 19.29
C LEU A 212 -18.73 1.80 18.89
N PHE A 213 -18.46 2.45 17.75
CA PHE A 213 -19.23 3.60 17.25
C PHE A 213 -20.12 3.29 16.05
N ALA A 214 -20.08 2.06 15.50
CA ALA A 214 -21.05 1.62 14.50
C ALA A 214 -22.45 1.57 15.13
N PRO A 215 -23.44 2.31 14.60
CA PRO A 215 -24.82 2.15 15.03
C PRO A 215 -25.25 0.70 14.80
N PRO A 216 -26.07 0.11 15.70
CA PRO A 216 -26.65 -1.20 15.43
C PRO A 216 -27.39 -1.16 14.10
N SER A 217 -27.19 -2.19 13.28
CA SER A 217 -27.95 -2.41 12.06
C SER A 217 -29.45 -2.32 12.35
N PRO A 218 -30.25 -1.57 11.56
CA PRO A 218 -31.70 -1.61 11.71
C PRO A 218 -32.16 -3.05 11.43
N GLY A 219 -32.57 -3.76 12.48
CA GLY A 219 -32.96 -5.17 12.40
C GLY A 219 -32.28 -6.10 13.42
N THR A 220 -31.24 -5.65 14.13
CA THR A 220 -30.73 -6.36 15.31
C THR A 220 -31.29 -5.71 16.58
N ASN A 221 -32.51 -6.11 16.93
CA ASN A 221 -33.07 -5.94 18.27
C ASN A 221 -32.36 -6.89 19.25
N PRO A 222 -32.20 -6.53 20.53
CA PRO A 222 -32.55 -7.43 21.61
C PRO A 222 -34.08 -7.56 21.75
#